data_AF-A0A0W0V866-F1
#
_entry.id   AF-A0A0W0V866-F1
#
_cell.length_a   1.000
_cell.length_b   1.000
_cell.length_c   1.000
_cell.angle_alpha   90.00
_cell.angle_beta   90.00
_cell.angle_gamma   90.00
#
_symmetry.space_group_name_H-M   'P 1'
#
loop_
_entity.id
_entity.type
_entity.pdbx_description
1 polymer ?
#
loop_
_entity_poly.entity_id
_entity_poly.type
_entity_poly.pdbx_seq_one_letter_code
_entity_poly.pdbx_strand_id
1 'polypeptide(L)'
;MKLWFAGLSLLMLSNLASAVEYKIFWNCQDHHDEALELTVKNDKKINLFINYLSEGKTEIASSAIDVKSLVNLPDNFNQDKFVILGDDQKLYLNCIGQVVPDPKYPQGIIEFNVRTHAYQCPFIPKGC
;
A
#
# COMPACT_ATOMS: atom_id res chain seq x y z
N MET A 1 14.76 -20.45 44.36
CA MET A 1 15.51 -19.52 43.48
C MET A 1 15.67 -20.08 42.05
N LYS A 2 14.59 -20.60 41.43
CA LYS A 2 14.63 -21.23 40.08
C LYS A 2 13.42 -20.90 39.18
N LEU A 3 12.50 -20.02 39.61
CA LEU A 3 11.27 -19.72 38.88
C LEU A 3 11.21 -18.32 38.26
N TRP A 4 12.21 -17.47 38.51
CA TRP A 4 12.17 -16.07 38.08
C TRP A 4 12.76 -15.82 36.68
N PHE A 5 13.57 -16.74 36.15
CA PHE A 5 14.19 -16.58 34.83
C PHE A 5 13.26 -16.97 33.67
N ALA A 6 12.26 -17.83 33.89
CA ALA A 6 11.35 -18.27 32.83
C ALA A 6 10.33 -17.18 32.41
N GLY A 7 9.98 -16.26 33.31
CA GLY A 7 9.06 -15.15 33.02
C GLY A 7 9.70 -14.02 32.20
N LEU A 8 11.01 -13.80 32.35
CA LEU A 8 11.71 -12.70 31.69
C LEU A 8 12.02 -13.01 30.21
N SER A 9 12.18 -14.28 29.85
CA SER A 9 12.46 -14.70 28.47
C SER A 9 11.24 -14.63 27.56
N LEU A 10 10.01 -14.73 28.09
CA LEU A 10 8.78 -14.63 27.28
C LEU A 10 8.42 -13.19 26.89
N LEU A 11 8.90 -12.18 27.63
CA LEU A 11 8.62 -10.76 27.35
C LEU A 11 9.49 -10.17 26.23
N MET A 12 10.55 -10.86 25.82
CA MET A 12 11.45 -10.39 24.74
C MET A 12 11.01 -10.82 23.34
N LEU A 13 10.06 -11.76 23.21
CA LEU A 13 9.57 -12.26 21.92
C LEU A 13 8.39 -11.46 21.35
N SER A 14 7.78 -10.56 22.13
CA SER A 14 6.63 -9.76 21.66
C SER A 14 7.00 -8.55 20.79
N ASN A 15 8.29 -8.25 20.60
CA ASN A 15 8.73 -7.13 19.76
C ASN A 15 8.95 -7.48 18.28
N LEU A 16 8.64 -8.72 17.86
CA LEU A 16 8.74 -9.14 16.45
C LEU A 16 7.37 -9.24 15.74
N ALA A 17 6.32 -8.67 16.32
CA ALA A 17 5.11 -8.38 15.57
C ALA A 17 5.34 -7.09 14.77
N SER A 18 5.92 -7.20 13.57
CA SER A 18 5.80 -6.14 12.57
C SER A 18 4.30 -5.95 12.31
N ALA A 19 3.70 -5.00 13.02
CA ALA A 19 2.39 -4.45 12.74
C ALA A 19 2.50 -3.70 11.42
N VAL A 20 2.50 -4.45 10.31
CA VAL A 20 2.37 -3.85 9.00
C VAL A 20 0.91 -3.42 8.92
N GLU A 21 0.64 -2.18 9.31
CA GLU A 21 -0.69 -1.57 9.22
C GLU A 21 -1.05 -1.20 7.77
N TYR A 22 -0.11 -1.32 6.82
CA TYR A 22 -0.24 -0.85 5.45
C TYR A 22 -0.53 -1.97 4.46
N LYS A 23 -1.37 -1.68 3.44
CA LYS A 23 -1.67 -2.58 2.31
C LYS A 23 -1.26 -2.01 0.96
N ILE A 24 -0.57 -0.88 0.97
CA ILE A 24 -0.11 -0.19 -0.23
C ILE A 24 1.36 0.16 -0.05
N PHE A 25 2.18 -0.22 -1.02
CA PHE A 25 3.63 -0.09 -0.95
C PHE A 25 4.20 0.49 -2.25
N TRP A 26 5.33 1.16 -2.12
CA TRP A 26 6.26 1.45 -3.20
C TRP A 26 7.32 0.37 -3.24
N ASN A 27 7.51 -0.28 -4.38
CA ASN A 27 8.70 -1.10 -4.61
C ASN A 27 9.77 -0.22 -5.23
N CYS A 28 10.76 0.16 -4.43
CA CYS A 28 11.81 1.09 -4.80
C CYS A 28 12.82 0.47 -5.79
N GLN A 29 13.69 1.32 -6.33
CA GLN A 29 14.67 0.91 -7.35
C GLN A 29 15.68 -0.14 -6.85
N ASP A 30 15.96 -0.17 -5.56
CA ASP A 30 16.86 -1.08 -4.85
C ASP A 30 16.13 -2.31 -4.26
N HIS A 31 14.86 -2.53 -4.63
CA HIS A 31 14.00 -3.63 -4.19
C HIS A 31 13.52 -3.60 -2.73
N HIS A 32 13.69 -2.50 -2.00
CA HIS A 32 12.99 -2.38 -0.72
C HIS A 32 11.55 -1.91 -0.93
N ASP A 33 10.68 -2.27 0.01
CA ASP A 33 9.29 -1.82 0.02
C ASP A 33 9.14 -0.67 1.02
N GLU A 34 8.63 0.46 0.56
CA GLU A 34 8.30 1.62 1.38
C GLU A 34 6.79 1.78 1.44
N ALA A 35 6.23 1.86 2.65
CA ALA A 35 4.78 2.02 2.80
C ALA A 35 4.32 3.34 2.14
N LEU A 36 3.16 3.30 1.46
CA LEU A 36 2.58 4.53 0.94
C LEU A 36 2.07 5.38 2.11
N GLU A 37 2.79 6.47 2.38
CA GLU A 37 2.36 7.50 3.31
C GLU A 37 1.65 8.63 2.54
N LEU A 38 0.49 9.05 3.04
CA LEU A 38 -0.22 10.20 2.49
C LEU A 38 0.66 11.45 2.61
N THR A 39 1.22 11.89 1.49
CA THR A 39 2.15 13.02 1.47
C THR A 39 1.41 14.33 1.78
N VAL A 40 1.92 15.10 2.73
CA VAL A 40 1.48 16.48 2.97
C VAL A 40 2.22 17.38 1.99
N LYS A 41 1.50 18.02 1.07
CA LYS A 41 2.06 19.06 0.20
C LYS A 41 1.53 20.41 0.66
N ASN A 42 2.42 21.31 1.08
CA ASN A 42 2.08 22.67 1.52
C ASN A 42 1.04 22.70 2.65
N ASP A 43 1.28 21.95 3.75
CA ASP A 43 0.41 21.85 4.94
C ASP A 43 -1.02 21.33 4.70
N LYS A 44 -1.35 20.90 3.49
CA LYS A 44 -2.61 20.23 3.16
C LYS A 44 -2.34 18.75 2.92
N LYS A 45 -3.02 17.89 3.69
CA LYS A 45 -3.11 16.47 3.38
C LYS A 45 -3.82 16.32 2.04
N ILE A 46 -3.19 15.64 1.10
CA ILE A 46 -3.82 15.27 -0.17
C ILE A 46 -4.60 13.99 0.09
N ASN A 47 -5.89 13.98 -0.24
CA ASN A 47 -6.67 12.74 -0.27
C ASN A 47 -6.27 11.96 -1.51
N LEU A 48 -5.73 10.77 -1.32
CA LEU A 48 -5.37 9.88 -2.41
C LEU A 48 -6.40 8.79 -2.57
N PHE A 49 -6.60 8.38 -3.81
CA PHE A 49 -7.55 7.35 -4.20
C PHE A 49 -6.88 6.34 -5.12
N ILE A 50 -7.31 5.10 -4.99
CA ILE A 50 -7.02 4.03 -5.94
C ILE A 50 -8.18 3.96 -6.92
N ASN A 51 -7.87 4.10 -8.20
CA ASN A 51 -8.85 4.10 -9.29
C ASN A 51 -8.69 2.82 -10.11
N TYR A 52 -9.79 2.13 -10.37
CA TYR A 52 -9.78 0.82 -11.01
C TYR A 52 -11.07 0.57 -11.79
N LEU A 53 -10.99 -0.34 -12.77
CA LEU A 53 -12.15 -0.85 -13.48
C LEU A 53 -12.68 -2.09 -12.76
N SER A 54 -13.94 -2.03 -12.31
CA SER A 54 -14.62 -3.19 -11.74
C SER A 54 -15.01 -4.15 -12.87
N GLU A 55 -14.83 -5.46 -12.65
CA GLU A 55 -15.17 -6.47 -13.64
C GLU A 55 -16.62 -6.35 -14.11
N GLY A 56 -16.84 -6.38 -15.43
CA GLY A 56 -18.16 -6.23 -16.02
C GLY A 56 -18.74 -4.81 -16.00
N LYS A 57 -17.98 -3.80 -15.54
CA LYS A 57 -18.37 -2.39 -15.58
C LYS A 57 -17.49 -1.59 -16.53
N THR A 58 -18.08 -0.61 -17.20
CA THR A 58 -17.37 0.37 -18.04
C THR A 58 -16.92 1.61 -17.28
N GLU A 59 -17.34 1.75 -16.03
CA GLU A 59 -17.07 2.90 -15.18
C GLU A 59 -15.83 2.67 -14.30
N ILE A 60 -15.05 3.73 -14.11
CA ILE A 60 -13.95 3.74 -13.16
C ILE A 60 -14.54 3.88 -11.76
N ALA A 61 -14.22 2.92 -10.90
CA ALA A 61 -14.49 2.98 -9.47
C ALA A 61 -13.27 3.55 -8.75
N SER A 62 -13.52 4.24 -7.64
CA SER A 62 -12.49 4.88 -6.83
C SER A 62 -12.66 4.48 -5.37
N SER A 63 -11.55 4.17 -4.71
CA SER A 63 -11.51 3.79 -3.30
C SER A 63 -10.49 4.68 -2.59
N ALA A 64 -10.93 5.34 -1.51
CA ALA A 64 -10.09 6.28 -0.77
C ALA A 64 -8.99 5.53 0.00
N ILE A 65 -7.82 6.16 0.11
CA ILE A 65 -6.70 5.68 0.91
C ILE A 65 -6.72 6.43 2.25
N ASP A 66 -6.80 5.69 3.36
CA ASP A 66 -6.73 6.26 4.70
C ASP A 66 -5.29 6.36 5.25
N VAL A 67 -5.16 6.90 6.47
CA VAL A 67 -3.87 7.17 7.13
C VAL A 67 -3.12 5.87 7.50
N LYS A 68 -3.76 4.70 7.41
CA LYS A 68 -3.21 3.38 7.79
C LYS A 68 -3.69 2.31 6.79
N SER A 69 -3.39 2.60 5.51
CA SER A 69 -4.01 2.12 4.28
C SER A 69 -4.86 0.82 4.33
N LEU A 70 -6.17 1.03 4.53
CA LEU A 70 -7.23 0.11 4.09
C LEU A 70 -7.89 0.64 2.81
N VAL A 71 -7.94 -0.18 1.76
CA VAL A 71 -8.67 0.11 0.50
C VAL A 71 -9.78 -0.93 0.34
N ASN A 72 -10.99 -0.49 0.07
CA ASN A 72 -12.09 -1.39 -0.30
C ASN A 72 -11.96 -1.75 -1.77
N LEU A 73 -11.15 -2.77 -2.07
CA LEU A 73 -11.11 -3.40 -3.40
C LEU A 73 -12.28 -4.40 -3.52
N PRO A 74 -12.87 -4.57 -4.71
CA PRO A 74 -13.81 -5.64 -5.00
C PRO A 74 -13.22 -7.02 -4.69
N ASP A 75 -14.06 -7.94 -4.21
CA ASP A 75 -13.66 -9.29 -3.78
C ASP A 75 -13.10 -10.17 -4.91
N ASN A 76 -13.28 -9.77 -6.18
CA ASN A 76 -12.93 -10.55 -7.38
C ASN A 76 -11.69 -10.02 -8.13
N PHE A 77 -10.75 -9.37 -7.45
CA PHE A 77 -9.48 -9.02 -8.08
C PHE A 77 -8.61 -10.26 -8.31
N ASN A 78 -8.24 -10.52 -9.56
CA ASN A 78 -7.20 -11.48 -9.89
C ASN A 78 -5.81 -10.84 -9.79
N GLN A 79 -4.79 -11.70 -9.72
CA GLN A 79 -3.38 -11.31 -9.79
C GLN A 79 -3.13 -10.58 -11.12
N ASP A 80 -2.31 -9.53 -11.10
CA ASP A 80 -1.95 -8.69 -12.27
C ASP A 80 -2.96 -7.62 -12.69
N LYS A 81 -3.93 -7.29 -11.83
CA LYS A 81 -4.79 -6.12 -12.07
C LYS A 81 -4.06 -4.83 -11.71
N PHE A 82 -4.18 -3.87 -12.60
CA PHE A 82 -3.61 -2.54 -12.44
C PHE A 82 -4.62 -1.56 -11.84
N VAL A 83 -4.08 -0.65 -11.04
CA VAL A 83 -4.81 0.48 -10.45
C VAL A 83 -4.05 1.77 -10.74
N ILE A 84 -4.74 2.90 -10.70
CA ILE A 84 -4.15 4.21 -10.95
C ILE A 84 -4.33 5.09 -9.71
N LEU A 85 -3.24 5.66 -9.22
CA LEU A 85 -3.30 6.64 -8.14
C LEU A 85 -3.97 7.93 -8.63
N GLY A 86 -4.86 8.48 -7.83
CA GLY A 86 -5.55 9.74 -8.09
C GLY A 86 -5.68 10.59 -6.84
N ASP A 87 -6.09 11.84 -7.02
CA ASP A 87 -6.61 12.69 -5.95
C ASP A 87 -8.03 13.18 -6.31
N ASP A 88 -8.57 14.09 -5.50
CA ASP A 88 -9.90 14.69 -5.72
C ASP A 88 -10.06 15.41 -7.07
N GLN A 89 -8.97 15.72 -7.78
CA GLN A 89 -8.97 16.53 -9.01
C GLN A 89 -8.55 15.76 -10.25
N LYS A 90 -7.66 14.76 -10.13
CA LYS A 90 -7.05 14.11 -11.29
C LYS A 90 -6.53 12.70 -11.02
N LEU A 91 -6.37 11.97 -12.12
CA LEU A 91 -5.65 10.70 -12.18
C LEU A 91 -4.19 10.94 -12.55
N TYR A 92 -3.28 10.22 -11.91
CA TYR A 92 -1.86 10.25 -12.20
C TYR A 92 -1.49 9.04 -13.05
N LEU A 93 -1.55 9.20 -14.37
CA LEU A 93 -1.36 8.09 -15.34
C LEU A 93 0.04 7.46 -15.31
N ASN A 94 1.00 8.11 -14.65
CA ASN A 94 2.35 7.60 -14.39
C ASN A 94 2.52 6.98 -12.99
N CYS A 95 1.43 6.83 -12.24
CA CYS A 95 1.38 6.19 -10.93
C CYS A 95 0.49 4.95 -11.02
N ILE A 96 0.95 3.93 -11.76
CA ILE A 96 0.22 2.68 -11.94
C ILE A 96 0.73 1.67 -10.90
N GLY A 97 -0.19 1.16 -10.09
CA GLY A 97 0.05 0.10 -9.12
C GLY A 97 -0.50 -1.23 -9.60
N GLN A 98 -0.03 -2.33 -9.03
CA GLN A 98 -0.47 -3.70 -9.31
C GLN A 98 -0.99 -4.35 -8.03
N VAL A 99 -2.08 -5.10 -8.12
CA VAL A 99 -2.53 -5.95 -7.03
C VAL A 99 -1.71 -7.24 -7.03
N VAL A 100 -0.97 -7.46 -5.94
CA VAL A 100 -0.10 -8.64 -5.76
C VAL A 100 -0.60 -9.49 -4.59
N PRO A 101 -0.46 -10.83 -4.66
CA PRO A 101 -0.87 -11.71 -3.58
C PRO A 101 -0.04 -11.48 -2.31
N ASP A 102 -0.70 -11.46 -1.15
CA ASP A 102 -0.01 -11.42 0.14
C ASP A 102 -0.65 -12.43 1.12
N PRO A 103 0.11 -13.32 1.77
CA PRO A 103 -0.42 -14.31 2.71
C PRO A 103 -1.16 -13.71 3.92
N LYS A 104 -0.88 -12.46 4.28
CA LYS A 104 -1.50 -11.75 5.42
C LYS A 104 -2.79 -11.04 5.01
N TYR A 105 -2.97 -10.73 3.73
CA TYR A 105 -4.12 -10.00 3.21
C TYR A 105 -4.80 -10.81 2.10
N PRO A 106 -5.94 -11.47 2.37
CA PRO A 106 -6.65 -12.29 1.38
C PRO A 106 -7.01 -11.56 0.08
N GLN A 107 -7.20 -10.24 0.14
CA GLN A 107 -7.45 -9.38 -1.02
C GLN A 107 -6.18 -8.98 -1.80
N GLY A 108 -5.00 -9.37 -1.30
CA GLY A 108 -3.70 -8.88 -1.77
C GLY A 108 -3.31 -7.51 -1.19
N ILE A 109 -2.17 -7.03 -1.66
CA ILE A 109 -1.66 -5.66 -1.43
C ILE A 109 -1.54 -4.95 -2.78
N ILE A 110 -1.43 -3.63 -2.74
CA ILE A 110 -1.17 -2.82 -3.92
C ILE A 110 0.31 -2.43 -3.90
N GLU A 111 1.03 -2.76 -4.97
CA GLU A 111 2.44 -2.39 -5.14
C GLU A 111 2.59 -1.37 -6.29
N PHE A 112 3.23 -0.24 -6.01
CA PHE A 112 3.66 0.74 -6.99
C PHE A 112 5.14 0.54 -7.29
N ASN A 113 5.44 -0.14 -8.39
CA ASN A 113 6.81 -0.46 -8.75
C ASN A 113 7.47 0.71 -9.52
N VAL A 114 8.47 1.33 -8.89
CA VAL A 114 9.12 2.56 -9.39
C VAL A 114 9.86 2.34 -10.72
N ARG A 115 10.29 1.10 -10.99
CA ARG A 115 11.07 0.76 -12.20
C ARG A 115 10.24 0.46 -13.43
N THR A 116 8.96 0.15 -13.25
CA THR A 116 8.10 -0.35 -14.33
C THR A 116 6.88 0.54 -14.50
N HIS A 117 5.90 0.40 -13.61
CA HIS A 117 4.55 0.94 -13.79
C HIS A 117 4.34 2.30 -13.12
N ALA A 118 5.18 2.66 -12.14
CA ALA A 118 5.06 3.92 -11.40
C ALA A 118 6.25 4.88 -11.60
N TYR A 119 6.96 4.75 -12.73
CA TYR A 119 8.13 5.58 -13.02
C TYR A 119 7.77 7.08 -13.06
N GLN A 120 8.56 7.90 -12.37
CA GLN A 120 8.35 9.36 -12.23
C GLN A 120 7.02 9.77 -11.59
N CYS A 121 6.33 8.88 -10.88
CA CYS A 121 5.16 9.26 -10.11
C CYS A 121 5.56 10.37 -9.08
N PRO A 122 4.82 11.50 -8.99
CA PRO A 122 5.19 12.61 -8.10
C PRO A 122 5.10 12.28 -6.60
N PHE A 123 4.56 11.11 -6.26
CA PHE A 123 4.42 10.62 -4.89
C PHE A 123 5.45 9.55 -4.52
N ILE A 124 6.42 9.28 -5.41
CA ILE A 124 7.56 8.42 -5.07
C ILE A 124 8.26 9.03 -3.84
N PRO A 125 8.47 8.27 -2.76
CA PRO A 125 9.23 8.72 -1.60
C PRO A 125 10.64 9.14 -1.98
N LYS A 126 11.25 10.07 -1.25
CA LYS A 126 12.63 10.53 -1.57
C LYS A 126 13.70 9.43 -1.45
N GLY A 127 13.39 8.32 -0.77
CA GLY A 127 14.26 7.14 -0.61
C GLY A 127 14.07 6.08 -1.69
N CYS A 128 13.01 6.19 -2.49
CA CYS A 128 12.78 5.47 -3.74
C CYS A 128 13.28 6.30 -4.95
#